data_AF-A0A453MTP8-F1
#
_entry.id   AF-A0A453MTP8-F1
#
_cell.length_a   1.000
_cell.length_b   1.000
_cell.length_c   1.000
_cell.angle_alpha   90.00
_cell.angle_beta   90.00
_cell.angle_gamma   90.00
#
_symmetry.space_group_name_H-M   'P 1'
#
loop_
_entity.id
_entity.type
_entity.pdbx_description
1 polymer ?
#
loop_
_entity_poly.entity_id
_entity_poly.type
_entity_poly.pdbx_seq_one_letter_code
_entity_poly.pdbx_strand_id
1 'polypeptide(L)'
;MFAARGDGFYITQYQTQEPGRAERAFNRHDAGTVLKKFYSIELDDLTAPPGVEMIDFLEASSSPLPWMTGEELGQYAEKFQKSGFTGPLNYYRMMDTNWMLTGAKITVPAKFIGGEKDTGVKSFGIKHYIESGAFKFSVPNLEVAIIEGHHYLQQEQAEKVNSEIFSFLDKLFGEETPK
;
A
#
# COMPACT_ATOMS: atom_id res chain seq x y z
N MET A 1 8.46 -12.21 -10.54
CA MET A 1 7.01 -12.58 -10.46
C MET A 1 6.12 -11.84 -11.46
N PHE A 2 6.32 -10.53 -11.71
CA PHE A 2 5.35 -9.71 -12.48
C PHE A 2 5.78 -9.37 -13.92
N ALA A 3 6.89 -9.93 -14.43
CA ALA A 3 7.40 -9.63 -15.77
C ALA A 3 6.36 -9.84 -16.89
N ALA A 4 5.43 -10.78 -16.73
CA ALA A 4 4.35 -11.04 -17.69
C ALA A 4 3.33 -9.89 -17.83
N ARG A 5 3.28 -8.96 -16.87
CA ARG A 5 2.42 -7.76 -16.91
C ARG A 5 2.98 -6.67 -17.82
N GLY A 6 4.20 -6.83 -18.32
CA GLY A 6 4.86 -5.90 -19.22
C GLY A 6 5.54 -4.72 -18.52
N ASP A 7 6.19 -3.87 -19.33
CA ASP A 7 7.02 -2.74 -18.88
C ASP A 7 6.21 -1.56 -18.33
N GLY A 8 4.92 -1.44 -18.69
CA GLY A 8 4.04 -0.40 -18.16
C GLY A 8 3.61 -0.62 -16.71
N PHE A 9 3.73 -1.86 -16.20
CA PHE A 9 3.28 -2.19 -14.86
C PHE A 9 4.25 -1.65 -13.80
N TYR A 10 3.73 -0.94 -12.79
CA TYR A 10 4.56 -0.16 -11.86
C TYR A 10 5.65 -0.99 -11.15
N ILE A 11 5.33 -2.23 -10.73
CA ILE A 11 6.32 -3.10 -10.09
C ILE A 11 7.46 -3.40 -11.05
N THR A 12 7.17 -3.70 -12.32
CA THR A 12 8.19 -3.95 -13.34
C THR A 12 9.10 -2.73 -13.51
N GLN A 13 8.52 -1.52 -13.54
CA GLN A 13 9.29 -0.28 -13.63
C GLN A 13 10.18 -0.03 -12.41
N TYR A 14 9.71 -0.37 -11.20
CA TYR A 14 10.47 -0.15 -9.97
C TYR A 14 11.52 -1.25 -9.72
N GLN A 15 11.27 -2.47 -10.21
CA GLN A 15 12.18 -3.62 -10.16
C GLN A 15 13.22 -3.65 -11.26
N THR A 16 13.07 -2.85 -12.31
CA THR A 16 13.92 -2.87 -13.50
C THR A 16 15.41 -2.94 -13.15
N GLN A 17 16.13 -3.75 -13.93
CA GLN A 17 17.59 -3.89 -13.81
C GLN A 17 18.33 -2.68 -14.37
N GLU A 18 17.63 -1.76 -15.05
CA GLU A 18 18.20 -0.48 -15.47
C GLU A 18 18.45 0.42 -14.25
N PRO A 19 19.71 0.65 -13.85
CA PRO A 19 19.98 1.37 -12.62
C PRO A 19 19.45 2.80 -12.69
N GLY A 20 18.67 3.19 -11.69
CA GLY A 20 18.18 4.56 -11.54
C GLY A 20 17.00 4.96 -12.44
N ARG A 21 16.38 4.05 -13.22
CA ARG A 21 15.23 4.40 -14.09
C ARG A 21 14.10 5.07 -13.29
N ALA A 22 13.62 4.39 -12.25
CA ALA A 22 12.56 4.89 -11.38
C ALA A 22 12.99 6.19 -10.66
N GLU A 23 14.22 6.24 -10.14
CA GLU A 23 14.76 7.46 -9.51
C GLU A 23 14.77 8.66 -10.47
N ARG A 24 15.22 8.48 -11.72
CA ARG A 24 15.21 9.55 -12.73
C ARG A 24 13.80 10.02 -13.04
N ALA A 25 12.84 9.09 -13.15
CA ALA A 25 11.44 9.43 -13.38
C ALA A 25 10.85 10.23 -12.21
N PHE A 26 11.10 9.80 -10.97
CA PHE A 26 10.61 10.48 -9.77
C PHE A 26 11.24 11.87 -9.62
N ASN A 27 12.54 12.01 -9.92
CA ASN A 27 13.27 13.29 -9.84
C ASN A 27 12.82 14.33 -10.88
N ARG A 28 11.91 13.99 -11.81
CA ARG A 28 11.24 14.99 -12.66
C ARG A 28 10.21 15.84 -11.90
N HIS A 29 9.80 15.40 -10.71
CA HIS A 29 8.78 16.04 -9.88
C HIS A 29 9.39 16.38 -8.52
N ASP A 30 8.90 17.43 -7.87
CA ASP A 30 9.23 17.66 -6.46
C ASP A 30 8.58 16.58 -5.57
N ALA A 31 9.16 16.34 -4.40
CA ALA A 31 8.71 15.28 -3.49
C ALA A 31 7.24 15.44 -3.06
N GLY A 32 6.75 16.68 -2.91
CA GLY A 32 5.37 16.95 -2.55
C GLY A 32 4.40 16.53 -3.65
N THR A 33 4.73 16.84 -4.90
CA THR A 33 3.98 16.38 -6.08
C THR A 33 3.98 14.86 -6.20
N VAL A 34 5.14 14.20 -6.03
CA VAL A 34 5.23 12.73 -6.05
C VAL A 34 4.30 12.11 -4.99
N LEU A 35 4.36 12.61 -3.76
CA LEU A 35 3.51 12.11 -2.68
C LEU A 35 2.02 12.38 -2.95
N LYS A 36 1.67 13.58 -3.45
CA LYS A 36 0.29 13.92 -3.78
C LYS A 36 -0.28 13.01 -4.86
N LYS A 37 0.52 12.65 -5.88
CA LYS A 37 0.15 11.65 -6.89
C LYS A 37 -0.18 10.30 -6.26
N PHE A 38 0.66 9.80 -5.35
CA PHE A 38 0.40 8.53 -4.65
C PHE A 38 -0.86 8.58 -3.78
N TYR A 39 -1.05 9.66 -3.02
CA TYR A 39 -2.24 9.86 -2.19
C TYR A 39 -3.54 10.01 -2.98
N SER A 40 -3.45 10.29 -4.29
CA SER A 40 -4.59 10.47 -5.18
C SER A 40 -4.88 9.24 -6.06
N ILE A 41 -4.20 8.11 -5.83
CA ILE A 41 -4.42 6.89 -6.64
C ILE A 41 -5.84 6.37 -6.40
N GLU A 42 -6.62 6.38 -7.47
CA GLU A 42 -7.95 5.75 -7.56
C GLU A 42 -8.01 4.85 -8.82
N LEU A 43 -6.92 4.16 -9.12
CA LEU A 43 -6.82 3.23 -10.25
C LEU A 43 -6.91 1.78 -9.76
N ASP A 44 -7.70 0.97 -10.45
CA ASP A 44 -7.80 -0.47 -10.17
C ASP A 44 -6.64 -1.26 -10.86
N ASP A 45 -5.99 -0.68 -11.88
CA ASP A 45 -4.80 -1.23 -12.54
C ASP A 45 -3.69 -0.18 -12.65
N LEU A 46 -2.56 -0.46 -12.00
CA LEU A 46 -1.36 0.36 -12.03
C LEU A 46 -0.45 -0.06 -13.19
N THR A 47 -0.98 0.08 -14.41
CA THR A 47 -0.26 -0.16 -15.67
C THR A 47 -0.30 1.10 -16.53
N ALA A 48 0.84 1.75 -16.72
CA ALA A 48 0.97 2.94 -17.55
C ALA A 48 0.99 2.57 -19.05
N PRO A 49 0.60 3.50 -19.94
CA PRO A 49 0.75 3.30 -21.38
C PRO A 49 2.19 2.99 -21.79
N PRO A 50 2.42 2.29 -22.92
CA PRO A 50 3.77 1.97 -23.39
C PRO A 50 4.67 3.21 -23.50
N GLY A 51 5.87 3.13 -22.91
CA GLY A 51 6.85 4.22 -22.92
C GLY A 51 6.57 5.34 -21.91
N VAL A 52 5.55 5.21 -21.06
CA VAL A 52 5.22 6.17 -20.01
C VAL A 52 5.64 5.61 -18.65
N GLU A 53 6.38 6.40 -17.86
CA GLU A 53 6.70 6.04 -16.49
C GLU A 53 5.46 6.23 -15.61
N MET A 54 5.21 5.29 -14.70
CA MET A 54 4.04 5.27 -13.82
C MET A 54 3.89 6.60 -13.09
N ILE A 55 4.99 7.15 -12.56
CA ILE A 55 4.94 8.41 -11.82
C ILE A 55 4.51 9.61 -12.69
N ASP A 56 4.71 9.56 -14.01
CA ASP A 56 4.21 10.60 -14.91
C ASP A 56 2.75 10.38 -15.29
N PHE A 57 2.33 9.11 -15.38
CA PHE A 57 0.95 8.73 -15.65
C PHE A 57 0.01 9.04 -14.48
N LEU A 58 0.49 8.91 -13.24
CA LEU A 58 -0.29 9.27 -12.07
C LEU A 58 -0.59 10.77 -12.03
N GLU A 59 -1.85 11.09 -11.74
CA GLU A 59 -2.32 12.47 -11.56
C GLU A 59 -2.45 12.81 -10.08
N ALA A 60 -2.00 14.00 -9.71
CA ALA A 60 -2.27 14.53 -8.37
C ALA A 60 -3.66 15.16 -8.36
N SER A 61 -4.43 14.94 -7.29
CA SER A 61 -5.74 15.58 -7.12
C SER A 61 -5.60 17.11 -7.27
N SER A 62 -6.50 17.70 -8.05
CA SER A 62 -6.59 19.16 -8.20
C SER A 62 -7.11 19.83 -6.93
N SER A 63 -7.83 19.09 -6.10
CA SER A 63 -8.32 19.53 -4.80
C SER A 63 -7.35 19.16 -3.67
N PRO A 64 -7.47 19.78 -2.48
CA PRO A 64 -6.84 19.28 -1.26
C PRO A 64 -7.36 17.87 -0.93
N LEU A 65 -6.50 17.04 -0.33
CA LEU A 65 -6.91 15.75 0.22
C LEU A 65 -7.83 16.02 1.43
N PRO A 66 -9.06 15.50 1.50
CA PRO A 66 -10.01 15.84 2.58
C PRO A 66 -9.51 15.47 3.99
N TRP A 67 -8.57 14.54 4.06
CA TRP A 67 -8.04 13.93 5.29
C TRP A 67 -6.57 14.29 5.56
N MET A 68 -5.95 15.13 4.72
CA MET A 68 -4.56 15.57 4.89
C MET A 68 -4.38 17.02 4.47
N THR A 69 -3.87 17.83 5.38
CA THR A 69 -3.53 19.23 5.12
C THR A 69 -2.27 19.36 4.26
N GLY A 70 -2.11 20.53 3.62
CA GLY A 70 -0.88 20.82 2.87
C GLY A 70 0.37 20.87 3.75
N GLU A 71 0.23 21.25 5.03
CA GLU A 71 1.33 21.26 5.99
C GLU A 71 1.80 19.84 6.31
N GLU A 72 0.88 18.92 6.61
CA GLU A 72 1.18 17.51 6.86
C GLU A 72 1.85 16.87 5.64
N LEU A 73 1.33 17.10 4.43
CA LEU A 73 1.96 16.65 3.19
C LEU A 73 3.39 17.20 3.06
N GLY A 74 3.59 18.48 3.41
CA GLY A 74 4.89 19.15 3.41
C GLY A 74 5.91 18.50 4.36
N GLN A 75 5.46 18.02 5.53
CA GLN A 75 6.33 17.31 6.47
C GLN A 75 6.86 15.99 5.88
N TYR A 76 6.02 15.22 5.20
CA TYR A 76 6.47 14.02 4.48
C TYR A 76 7.41 14.39 3.32
N ALA A 77 7.04 15.40 2.53
CA ALA A 77 7.82 15.85 1.38
C ALA A 77 9.24 16.26 1.77
N GLU A 78 9.42 16.98 2.87
CA GLU A 78 10.73 17.38 3.39
C GLU A 78 11.63 16.15 3.67
N LYS A 79 11.07 15.07 4.22
CA LYS A 79 11.84 13.85 4.50
C LYS A 79 12.30 13.17 3.21
N PHE A 80 11.41 13.06 2.23
CA PHE A 80 11.74 12.49 0.92
C PHE A 80 12.69 13.38 0.11
N GLN A 81 12.61 14.70 0.26
CA GLN A 81 13.57 15.62 -0.36
C GLN A 81 14.99 15.38 0.17
N LYS A 82 15.12 15.05 1.46
CA LYS A 82 16.41 14.73 2.08
C LYS A 82 16.90 13.31 1.76
N SER A 83 16.01 12.31 1.79
CA SER A 83 16.39 10.90 1.62
C SER A 83 16.43 10.41 0.17
N GLY A 84 15.72 11.09 -0.72
CA GLY A 84 15.33 10.54 -2.03
C GLY A 84 14.38 9.34 -1.91
N PHE A 85 14.08 8.72 -3.06
CA PHE A 85 13.14 7.60 -3.18
C PHE A 85 13.81 6.22 -3.34
N THR A 86 15.14 6.14 -3.50
CA THR A 86 15.87 4.87 -3.71
C THR A 86 15.61 3.86 -2.58
N GLY A 87 15.65 4.31 -1.32
CA GLY A 87 15.41 3.43 -0.17
C GLY A 87 14.06 2.70 -0.25
N PRO A 88 12.95 3.44 -0.36
CA PRO A 88 11.63 2.84 -0.57
C PRO A 88 11.51 2.00 -1.84
N LEU A 89 12.10 2.43 -2.97
CA LEU A 89 12.07 1.67 -4.22
C LEU A 89 12.80 0.31 -4.12
N ASN A 90 13.83 0.20 -3.27
CA ASN A 90 14.54 -1.05 -3.05
C ASN A 90 13.65 -2.19 -2.51
N TYR A 91 12.54 -1.89 -1.84
CA TYR A 91 11.60 -2.92 -1.39
C TYR A 91 10.98 -3.67 -2.57
N TYR A 92 10.67 -2.98 -3.67
CA TYR A 92 10.20 -3.63 -4.90
C TYR A 92 11.29 -4.51 -5.50
N ARG A 93 12.53 -4.02 -5.57
CA ARG A 93 13.70 -4.76 -6.11
C ARG A 93 13.97 -6.06 -5.34
N MET A 94 13.66 -6.09 -4.05
CA MET A 94 13.84 -7.26 -3.19
C MET A 94 12.67 -8.26 -3.26
N MET A 95 11.53 -7.89 -3.86
CA MET A 95 10.28 -8.65 -3.73
C MET A 95 10.38 -10.09 -4.27
N ASP A 96 11.06 -10.31 -5.40
CA ASP A 96 11.23 -11.66 -5.98
C ASP A 96 12.09 -12.56 -5.08
N THR A 97 13.12 -12.00 -4.44
CA THR A 97 13.94 -12.76 -3.48
C THR A 97 13.19 -13.00 -2.17
N ASN A 98 12.44 -12.01 -1.68
CA ASN A 98 11.61 -12.19 -0.49
C ASN A 98 10.61 -13.33 -0.72
N TRP A 99 9.99 -13.41 -1.90
CA TRP A 99 9.08 -14.49 -2.27
C TRP A 99 9.73 -15.87 -2.12
N MET A 100 10.97 -16.05 -2.59
CA MET A 100 11.70 -17.33 -2.49
C MET A 100 11.96 -17.79 -1.04
N LEU A 101 11.82 -16.89 -0.07
CA LEU A 101 12.09 -17.14 1.35
C LEU A 101 10.80 -17.35 2.18
N THR A 102 9.63 -17.38 1.55
CA THR A 102 8.33 -17.55 2.23
C THR A 102 7.80 -18.98 2.14
N GLY A 103 6.84 -19.34 3.00
CA GLY A 103 6.15 -20.66 2.94
C GLY A 103 5.48 -21.15 4.22
N ALA A 104 5.66 -20.45 5.35
CA ALA A 104 5.06 -20.85 6.63
C ALA A 104 3.68 -20.22 6.86
N LYS A 105 2.84 -20.90 7.66
CA LYS A 105 1.60 -20.32 8.21
C LYS A 105 1.92 -19.33 9.32
N ILE A 106 1.08 -18.31 9.46
CA ILE A 106 1.15 -17.34 10.57
C ILE A 106 0.16 -17.77 11.63
N THR A 107 0.65 -18.04 12.85
CA THR A 107 -0.18 -18.52 13.97
C THR A 107 -0.51 -17.45 15.01
N VAL A 108 0.17 -16.31 14.97
CA VAL A 108 -0.12 -15.17 15.84
C VAL A 108 -1.55 -14.65 15.53
N PRO A 109 -2.38 -14.33 16.54
CA PRO A 109 -3.64 -13.65 16.31
C PRO A 109 -3.43 -12.39 15.49
N ALA A 110 -4.20 -12.23 14.42
CA ALA A 110 -4.03 -11.12 13.50
C ALA A 110 -5.37 -10.51 13.12
N LYS A 111 -5.36 -9.21 12.83
CA LYS A 111 -6.48 -8.52 12.22
C LYS A 111 -6.03 -7.82 10.96
N PHE A 112 -6.71 -8.11 9.86
CA PHE A 112 -6.56 -7.37 8.62
C PHE A 112 -7.68 -6.34 8.52
N ILE A 113 -7.32 -5.08 8.30
CA ILE A 113 -8.25 -3.98 8.07
C ILE A 113 -7.98 -3.47 6.65
N GLY A 114 -8.95 -3.56 5.77
CA GLY A 114 -8.84 -3.14 4.37
C GLY A 114 -9.91 -2.13 3.98
N GLY A 115 -9.57 -1.22 3.06
CA GLY A 115 -10.53 -0.29 2.47
C GLY A 115 -11.32 -0.95 1.34
N GLU A 116 -12.62 -0.72 1.27
CA GLU A 116 -13.48 -1.20 0.18
C GLU A 116 -12.99 -0.75 -1.21
N LYS A 117 -12.42 0.46 -1.27
CA LYS A 117 -11.90 1.08 -2.49
C LYS A 117 -10.38 1.00 -2.61
N ASP A 118 -9.70 0.27 -1.72
CA ASP A 118 -8.24 0.12 -1.75
C ASP A 118 -7.81 -0.62 -3.03
N THR A 119 -7.00 0.03 -3.86
CA THR A 119 -6.38 -0.57 -5.06
C THR A 119 -5.67 -1.88 -4.74
N GLY A 120 -5.00 -2.00 -3.59
CA GLY A 120 -4.30 -3.20 -3.15
C GLY A 120 -5.25 -4.36 -2.89
N VAL A 121 -6.40 -4.11 -2.24
CA VAL A 121 -7.44 -5.11 -1.99
C VAL A 121 -8.09 -5.57 -3.29
N LYS A 122 -8.31 -4.65 -4.23
CA LYS A 122 -8.91 -4.94 -5.54
C LYS A 122 -7.94 -5.62 -6.52
N SER A 123 -6.65 -5.45 -6.32
CA SER A 123 -5.61 -5.99 -7.21
C SER A 123 -5.25 -7.44 -6.90
N PHE A 124 -4.57 -8.09 -7.85
CA PHE A 124 -3.88 -9.39 -7.68
C PHE A 124 -4.74 -10.54 -7.11
N GLY A 125 -6.06 -10.47 -7.25
CA GLY A 125 -6.98 -11.47 -6.69
C GLY A 125 -7.06 -11.43 -5.15
N ILE A 126 -6.59 -10.36 -4.49
CA ILE A 126 -6.57 -10.24 -3.03
C ILE A 126 -7.99 -10.28 -2.46
N LYS A 127 -8.96 -9.58 -3.08
CA LYS A 127 -10.37 -9.68 -2.70
C LYS A 127 -10.86 -11.12 -2.67
N HIS A 128 -10.59 -11.89 -3.74
CA HIS A 128 -10.95 -13.31 -3.79
C HIS A 128 -10.19 -14.14 -2.73
N TYR A 129 -8.92 -13.86 -2.48
CA TYR A 129 -8.13 -14.53 -1.45
C TYR A 129 -8.70 -14.32 -0.04
N ILE A 130 -9.21 -13.11 0.24
CA ILE A 130 -9.91 -12.77 1.48
C ILE A 130 -11.25 -13.53 1.56
N GLU A 131 -12.08 -13.44 0.52
CA GLU A 131 -13.46 -13.96 0.51
C GLU A 131 -13.55 -15.50 0.43
N SER A 132 -12.59 -16.15 -0.24
CA SER A 132 -12.57 -17.61 -0.43
C SER A 132 -12.19 -18.41 0.82
N GLY A 133 -11.74 -17.75 1.89
CA GLY A 133 -11.20 -18.40 3.08
C GLY A 133 -9.73 -18.83 2.95
N ALA A 134 -9.12 -18.69 1.77
CA ALA A 134 -7.70 -18.96 1.57
C ALA A 134 -6.80 -18.11 2.48
N PHE A 135 -7.18 -16.86 2.75
CA PHE A 135 -6.46 -16.03 3.70
C PHE A 135 -6.48 -16.59 5.13
N LYS A 136 -7.65 -17.02 5.60
CA LYS A 136 -7.79 -17.71 6.89
C LYS A 136 -7.07 -19.06 6.92
N PHE A 137 -6.96 -19.76 5.79
CA PHE A 137 -6.16 -20.98 5.73
C PHE A 137 -4.68 -20.74 6.01
N SER A 138 -4.13 -19.63 5.50
CA SER A 138 -2.74 -19.20 5.72
C SER A 138 -2.51 -18.55 7.09
N VAL A 139 -3.54 -17.88 7.63
CA VAL A 139 -3.54 -17.21 8.94
C VAL A 139 -4.76 -17.68 9.74
N PRO A 140 -4.69 -18.83 10.46
CA PRO A 140 -5.87 -19.43 11.10
C PRO A 140 -6.58 -18.53 12.11
N ASN A 141 -5.83 -17.68 12.83
CA ASN A 141 -6.34 -16.80 13.87
C ASN A 141 -6.60 -15.37 13.35
N LEU A 142 -7.12 -15.26 12.12
CA LEU A 142 -7.35 -13.99 11.43
C LEU A 142 -8.77 -13.46 11.59
N GLU A 143 -8.89 -12.23 12.06
CA GLU A 143 -10.06 -11.37 11.88
C GLU A 143 -9.89 -10.49 10.62
N VAL A 144 -10.99 -10.26 9.89
CA VAL A 144 -10.99 -9.40 8.70
C VAL A 144 -12.08 -8.35 8.88
N ALA A 145 -11.72 -7.09 8.69
CA ALA A 145 -12.64 -5.97 8.58
C ALA A 145 -12.42 -5.25 7.24
N ILE A 146 -13.46 -5.19 6.41
CA ILE A 146 -13.48 -4.35 5.22
C ILE A 146 -14.37 -3.16 5.52
N ILE A 147 -13.80 -1.96 5.54
CA ILE A 147 -14.51 -0.72 5.87
C ILE A 147 -14.48 0.25 4.68
N GLU A 148 -15.37 1.23 4.68
CA GLU A 148 -15.32 2.34 3.72
C GLU A 148 -13.94 3.00 3.76
N GLY A 149 -13.34 3.27 2.60
CA GLY A 149 -12.06 3.97 2.46
C GLY A 149 -11.18 3.39 1.34
N HIS A 150 -10.03 4.02 1.11
CA HIS A 150 -9.07 3.70 0.07
C HIS A 150 -7.77 3.15 0.67
N HIS A 151 -6.63 3.38 0.01
CA HIS A 151 -5.34 2.79 0.36
C HIS A 151 -4.73 3.35 1.67
N TYR A 152 -4.89 4.65 1.93
CA TYR A 152 -4.33 5.31 3.11
C TYR A 152 -5.33 5.35 4.28
N LEU A 153 -5.93 4.19 4.53
CA LEU A 153 -7.12 4.03 5.36
C LEU A 153 -6.98 4.60 6.77
N GLN A 154 -5.81 4.45 7.39
CA GLN A 154 -5.52 4.95 8.73
C GLN A 154 -5.50 6.47 8.83
N GLN A 155 -5.28 7.18 7.71
CA GLN A 155 -5.35 8.63 7.66
C GLN A 155 -6.76 9.08 7.21
N GLU A 156 -7.34 8.41 6.21
CA GLU A 156 -8.67 8.74 5.69
C GLU A 156 -9.80 8.45 6.69
N GLN A 157 -9.70 7.36 7.45
CA GLN A 157 -10.75 6.81 8.31
C GLN A 157 -10.20 6.51 9.70
N ALA A 158 -9.41 7.44 10.24
CA ALA A 158 -8.66 7.26 11.49
C ALA A 158 -9.53 6.71 12.63
N GLU A 159 -10.72 7.26 12.85
CA GLU A 159 -11.62 6.81 13.94
C GLU A 159 -12.12 5.37 13.76
N LYS A 160 -12.45 4.98 12.52
CA LYS A 160 -12.88 3.61 12.23
C LYS A 160 -11.72 2.63 12.41
N VAL A 161 -10.53 2.98 11.91
CA VAL A 161 -9.32 2.15 12.10
C VAL A 161 -8.97 2.02 13.58
N ASN A 162 -8.99 3.12 14.34
CA ASN A 162 -8.76 3.10 15.79
C ASN A 162 -9.77 2.19 16.51
N SER A 163 -11.06 2.29 16.16
CA SER A 163 -12.10 1.44 16.73
C SER A 163 -11.86 -0.05 16.45
N GLU A 164 -11.44 -0.40 15.23
CA GLU A 164 -11.10 -1.77 14.86
C GLU A 164 -9.87 -2.29 15.61
N ILE A 165 -8.86 -1.44 15.85
CA ILE A 165 -7.67 -1.75 16.64
C ILE A 165 -8.05 -2.00 18.11
N PHE A 166 -8.78 -1.08 18.75
CA PHE A 166 -9.19 -1.24 20.15
C PHE A 166 -10.06 -2.48 20.35
N SER A 167 -11.05 -2.69 19.48
CA SER A 167 -11.88 -3.90 19.54
C SER A 167 -11.06 -5.19 19.43
N PHE A 168 -9.98 -5.19 18.67
CA PHE A 168 -9.10 -6.36 18.57
C PHE A 168 -8.24 -6.55 19.82
N LEU A 169 -7.66 -5.48 20.34
CA LEU A 169 -6.85 -5.52 21.56
C LEU A 169 -7.70 -5.93 22.78
N ASP A 170 -8.92 -5.42 22.90
CA ASP A 170 -9.85 -5.78 23.97
C ASP A 170 -10.20 -7.27 23.95
N LYS A 171 -10.33 -7.89 22.78
CA LYS A 171 -10.53 -9.34 22.69
C LYS A 171 -9.30 -10.14 23.09
N LEU A 172 -8.10 -9.62 22.81
CA LEU A 172 -6.84 -10.31 23.13
C LEU A 172 -6.48 -10.21 24.61
N PHE A 173 -6.82 -9.09 25.27
CA PHE A 173 -6.34 -8.76 26.61
C PHE A 173 -7.46 -8.50 27.63
N GLY A 174 -8.72 -8.36 27.20
CA GLY A 174 -9.85 -7.99 28.05
C GLY A 174 -10.53 -9.13 28.80
N GLU A 175 -10.05 -10.37 28.70
CA GLU A 175 -10.56 -11.53 29.45
C GLU A 175 -9.71 -11.92 30.69
N GLU A 176 -8.84 -11.03 31.20
CA GLU A 176 -8.22 -11.19 32.52
C GLU A 176 -8.93 -10.37 33.61
N THR A 177 -10.21 -10.64 33.85
CA THR A 177 -10.82 -10.35 35.16
C THR A 177 -11.55 -11.59 35.67
N PRO A 178 -10.88 -12.45 36.46
CA PRO A 178 -11.58 -13.47 37.23
C PRO A 178 -12.57 -12.78 38.17
N LYS A 179 -13.84 -13.20 38.15
CA LYS A 179 -14.79 -12.94 39.23
C LYS A 179 -14.38 -13.68 40.50
#